data_AF-A0A3M0WY56-F1
#
_entry.id   AF-A0A3M0WY56-F1
#
_cell.length_a   1.000
_cell.length_b   1.000
_cell.length_c   1.000
_cell.angle_alpha   90.00
_cell.angle_beta   90.00
_cell.angle_gamma   90.00
#
_symmetry.space_group_name_H-M   'P 1'
#
loop_
_entity.id
_entity.type
_entity.pdbx_description
1 polymer ?
#
loop_
_entity_poly.entity_id
_entity_poly.type
_entity_poly.pdbx_seq_one_letter_code
_entity_poly.pdbx_strand_id
1 'polypeptide(L)'
;MKHSLFPTAEAMLLPDTLSKLVGREITAVSLQPLTTEYGRSGSRILIVNTNQNTGPRFILKRVSLAWDWLMRHTEDTLCRSVTLWQYGLFDQMPAPIYPGVIACAHDDEGWAILMDDFSSIILPFTPFTQAQSHFFLEAMAAMHTQFWQNPALKAPTLGLCKLHHLYAMFAPRTARTEMAG
;
A
#
# COMPACT_ATOMS: atom_id res chain seq x y z
N MET A 1 -3.75 11.40 -12.29
CA MET A 1 -2.54 12.18 -12.65
C MET A 1 -1.36 11.21 -12.62
N LYS A 2 -0.26 11.41 -13.36
CA LYS A 2 0.91 10.53 -13.19
C LYS A 2 1.76 11.06 -12.04
N HIS A 3 1.98 10.24 -11.02
CA HIS A 3 2.81 10.57 -9.87
C HIS A 3 4.27 10.19 -10.13
N SER A 4 5.20 10.93 -9.52
CA SER A 4 6.64 10.69 -9.65
C SER A 4 7.17 9.96 -8.42
N LEU A 5 8.01 8.95 -8.64
CA LEU A 5 8.66 8.24 -7.54
C LEU A 5 9.79 9.08 -6.96
N PHE A 6 9.97 8.97 -5.65
CA PHE A 6 11.19 9.41 -5.00
C PHE A 6 12.33 8.42 -5.26
N PRO A 7 13.59 8.90 -5.34
CA PRO A 7 14.74 8.05 -5.65
C PRO A 7 15.09 7.09 -4.51
N THR A 8 14.76 7.42 -3.25
CA THR A 8 14.91 6.52 -2.10
C THR A 8 13.84 6.81 -1.04
N ALA A 9 13.63 5.86 -0.12
CA ALA A 9 12.78 6.11 1.04
C ALA A 9 13.28 7.27 1.91
N GLU A 10 14.60 7.41 2.10
CA GLU A 10 15.17 8.49 2.89
C GLU A 10 14.86 9.86 2.27
N ALA A 11 15.03 10.00 0.95
CA ALA A 11 14.71 11.24 0.23
C ALA A 11 13.21 11.61 0.34
N MET A 12 12.34 10.60 0.30
CA MET A 12 10.89 10.74 0.49
C MET A 12 10.55 11.21 1.91
N LEU A 13 11.32 10.79 2.92
CA LEU A 13 11.07 11.03 4.34
C LEU A 13 11.80 12.26 4.90
N LEU A 14 12.53 13.02 4.07
CA LEU A 14 13.12 14.28 4.52
C LEU A 14 12.04 15.25 5.03
N PRO A 15 12.28 16.00 6.12
CA PRO A 15 11.30 16.93 6.67
C PRO A 15 10.74 17.93 5.65
N ASP A 16 11.59 18.51 4.80
CA ASP A 16 11.16 19.42 3.72
C ASP A 16 10.29 18.73 2.66
N THR A 17 10.62 17.48 2.33
CA THR A 17 9.84 16.66 1.38
C THR A 17 8.46 16.38 1.96
N LEU A 18 8.38 15.89 3.19
CA LEU A 18 7.11 15.64 3.86
C LEU A 18 6.30 16.93 4.02
N SER A 19 6.95 18.04 4.35
CA SER A 19 6.28 19.34 4.49
C SER A 19 5.55 19.75 3.21
N LYS A 20 6.18 19.54 2.06
CA LYS A 20 5.59 19.80 0.74
C LYS A 20 4.45 18.83 0.43
N LEU A 21 4.64 17.54 0.73
CA LEU A 21 3.63 16.50 0.47
C LEU A 21 2.34 16.75 1.26
N VAL A 22 2.44 17.21 2.51
CA VAL A 22 1.28 17.38 3.39
C VAL A 22 0.83 18.81 3.63
N GLY A 23 1.51 19.79 3.02
CA GLY A 23 1.15 21.22 3.11
C GLY A 23 1.24 21.81 4.52
N ARG A 24 2.07 21.24 5.40
CA ARG A 24 2.29 21.70 6.78
C ARG A 24 3.75 21.50 7.17
N GLU A 25 4.25 22.32 8.09
CA GLU A 25 5.64 22.25 8.52
C GLU A 25 5.97 20.94 9.26
N ILE A 26 7.00 20.25 8.78
CA ILE A 26 7.64 19.09 9.39
C ILE A 26 9.11 19.45 9.58
N THR A 27 9.58 19.41 10.82
CA THR A 27 10.94 19.80 11.21
C THR A 27 11.77 18.61 11.70
N ALA A 28 11.12 17.52 12.11
CA ALA A 28 11.78 16.30 12.57
C ALA A 28 10.99 15.07 12.15
N VAL A 29 11.70 13.97 11.88
CA VAL A 29 11.14 12.67 11.49
C VAL A 29 11.86 11.58 12.27
N SER A 30 11.11 10.61 12.80
CA SER A 30 11.67 9.39 13.38
C SER A 30 10.86 8.17 12.97
N LEU A 31 11.53 7.02 12.87
CA LEU A 31 10.93 5.77 12.46
C LEU A 31 10.86 4.80 13.64
N GLN A 32 9.72 4.13 13.77
CA GLN A 32 9.53 3.08 14.75
C GLN A 32 8.90 1.86 14.07
N PRO A 33 9.46 0.65 14.21
CA PRO A 33 8.82 -0.56 13.70
C PRO A 33 7.41 -0.74 14.29
N LEU A 34 6.43 -1.01 13.43
CA LEU A 34 5.09 -1.39 13.85
C LEU A 34 5.00 -2.91 13.87
N THR A 35 4.97 -3.49 15.08
CA THR A 35 4.67 -4.91 15.24
C THR A 35 3.16 -5.08 15.23
N THR A 36 2.64 -5.86 14.28
CA THR A 36 1.21 -6.17 14.18
C THR A 36 1.02 -7.68 14.24
N GLU A 37 -0.10 -8.12 14.82
CA GLU A 37 -0.47 -9.54 14.84
C GLU A 37 -0.80 -10.09 13.43
N TYR A 38 -1.07 -9.20 12.47
CA TYR A 38 -1.59 -9.52 11.13
C TYR A 38 -0.61 -9.24 9.99
N GLY A 39 0.65 -8.88 10.28
CA GLY A 39 1.71 -8.69 9.30
C GLY A 39 2.28 -10.01 8.77
N ARG A 40 1.58 -10.68 7.84
CA ARG A 40 1.92 -12.05 7.41
C ARG A 40 2.64 -12.18 6.07
N SER A 41 2.82 -11.09 5.32
CA SER A 41 3.50 -11.16 4.00
C SER A 41 5.02 -11.18 4.09
N GLY A 42 5.59 -10.73 5.21
CA GLY A 42 7.01 -10.39 5.32
C GLY A 42 7.31 -8.92 5.06
N SER A 43 6.33 -8.11 4.61
CA SER A 43 6.49 -6.66 4.51
C SER A 43 6.85 -6.05 5.86
N ARG A 44 7.77 -5.08 5.86
CA ARG A 44 8.10 -4.32 7.08
C ARG A 44 7.20 -3.09 7.14
N ILE A 45 6.58 -2.86 8.29
CA ILE A 45 5.75 -1.69 8.53
C ILE A 45 6.41 -0.84 9.59
N LEU A 46 6.54 0.47 9.33
CA LEU A 46 7.10 1.43 10.24
C LEU A 46 6.11 2.57 10.45
N ILE A 47 6.03 3.04 11.68
CA ILE A 47 5.42 4.32 12.02
C ILE A 47 6.45 5.41 11.68
N VAL A 48 6.01 6.42 10.94
CA VAL A 48 6.75 7.66 10.71
C VAL A 48 6.17 8.71 11.65
N ASN A 49 6.88 8.95 12.75
CA ASN A 49 6.54 10.02 13.69
C ASN A 49 7.19 11.31 13.20
N THR A 50 6.48 12.42 13.37
CA THR A 50 6.99 13.73 12.97
C THR A 50 6.90 14.71 14.12
N ASN A 51 7.76 15.74 14.08
CA ASN A 51 7.83 16.83 15.06
C ASN A 51 7.78 16.31 16.51
N GLN A 52 8.57 15.27 16.81
CA GLN A 52 8.62 14.64 18.14
C GLN A 52 7.23 14.19 18.65
N ASN A 53 6.42 13.59 17.77
CA ASN A 53 5.04 13.12 18.02
C ASN A 53 3.98 14.22 18.16
N THR A 54 4.32 15.48 17.86
CA THR A 54 3.33 16.59 17.81
C THR A 54 2.83 16.86 16.38
N GLY A 55 3.48 16.26 15.38
CA GLY A 55 3.12 16.37 13.97
C GLY A 55 2.13 15.29 13.50
N PRO A 56 1.82 15.24 12.18
CA PRO A 56 1.01 14.15 11.64
C PRO A 56 1.81 12.85 11.66
N ARG A 57 1.13 11.73 11.91
CA ARG A 57 1.75 10.41 11.87
C ARG A 57 1.45 9.74 10.53
N PHE A 58 2.42 9.00 10.01
CA PHE A 58 2.28 8.23 8.77
C PHE A 58 2.70 6.79 8.98
N ILE A 59 2.35 5.94 8.02
CA ILE A 59 2.79 4.56 7.94
C ILE A 59 3.68 4.39 6.71
N LEU A 60 4.88 3.86 6.92
CA LEU A 60 5.78 3.44 5.85
C LEU A 60 5.70 1.93 5.71
N LYS A 61 5.26 1.46 4.56
CA LYS A 61 5.31 0.04 4.19
C LYS A 61 6.49 -0.21 3.27
N ARG A 62 7.33 -1.19 3.63
CA ARG A 62 8.48 -1.64 2.83
C ARG A 62 8.22 -3.06 2.32
N VAL A 63 8.32 -3.22 1.01
CA VAL A 63 8.10 -4.51 0.33
C VAL A 63 9.24 -4.79 -0.64
N SER A 64 9.63 -6.05 -0.73
CA SER A 64 10.70 -6.50 -1.60
C SER A 64 10.51 -7.97 -1.94
N LEU A 65 10.88 -8.39 -3.14
CA LEU A 65 10.91 -9.81 -3.51
C LEU A 65 11.82 -10.64 -2.58
N ALA A 66 12.81 -10.01 -1.96
CA ALA A 66 13.75 -10.68 -1.06
C ALA A 66 13.07 -11.22 0.21
N TRP A 67 12.04 -10.56 0.74
CA TRP A 67 11.40 -10.95 2.01
C TRP A 67 9.88 -11.00 2.00
N ASP A 68 9.21 -10.40 1.01
CA ASP A 68 7.76 -10.43 0.90
C ASP A 68 7.30 -11.61 0.02
N TRP A 69 6.72 -12.62 0.65
CA TRP A 69 6.28 -13.83 -0.06
C TRP A 69 5.11 -13.55 -1.00
N LEU A 70 4.24 -12.57 -0.71
CA LEU A 70 3.16 -12.22 -1.62
C LEU A 70 3.73 -11.64 -2.91
N MET A 71 4.76 -10.81 -2.83
CA MET A 71 5.44 -10.31 -4.03
C MET A 71 6.03 -11.46 -4.85
N ARG A 72 6.75 -12.40 -4.22
CA ARG A 72 7.33 -13.56 -4.93
C ARG A 72 6.26 -14.43 -5.59
N HIS A 73 5.27 -14.84 -4.81
CA HIS A 73 4.20 -15.74 -5.28
C HIS A 73 3.41 -15.14 -6.44
N THR A 74 3.21 -13.82 -6.42
CA THR A 74 2.44 -13.11 -7.44
C THR A 74 3.31 -12.45 -8.52
N GLU A 75 4.59 -12.82 -8.60
CA GLU A 75 5.57 -12.31 -9.56
C GLU A 75 5.61 -10.77 -9.62
N ASP A 76 5.41 -10.10 -8.48
CA ASP A 76 5.20 -8.65 -8.40
C ASP A 76 6.51 -7.85 -8.47
N THR A 77 7.20 -7.95 -9.59
CA THR A 77 8.49 -7.26 -9.82
C THR A 77 8.35 -5.73 -9.91
N LEU A 78 7.16 -5.24 -10.26
CA LEU A 78 6.88 -3.81 -10.45
C LEU A 78 6.22 -3.14 -9.22
N CYS A 79 5.85 -3.92 -8.21
CA CYS A 79 5.00 -3.52 -7.09
C CYS A 79 3.69 -2.87 -7.54
N ARG A 80 2.65 -3.68 -7.75
CA ARG A 80 1.34 -3.23 -8.24
C ARG A 80 0.74 -2.05 -7.45
N SER A 81 0.97 -1.98 -6.14
CA SER A 81 0.48 -0.86 -5.34
C SER A 81 1.16 0.46 -5.73
N VAL A 82 2.46 0.41 -6.01
CA VAL A 82 3.22 1.56 -6.49
C VAL A 82 2.82 1.92 -7.91
N THR A 83 2.65 0.96 -8.82
CA THR A 83 2.24 1.28 -10.21
C THR A 83 0.81 1.86 -10.26
N LEU A 84 -0.14 1.31 -9.50
CA LEU A 84 -1.50 1.86 -9.43
C LEU A 84 -1.52 3.29 -8.89
N TRP A 85 -0.69 3.60 -7.90
CA TRP A 85 -0.46 4.97 -7.46
C TRP A 85 0.19 5.80 -8.56
N GLN A 86 1.35 5.36 -9.08
CA GLN A 86 2.17 6.09 -10.05
C GLN A 86 1.39 6.48 -11.31
N TYR A 87 0.53 5.60 -11.81
CA TYR A 87 -0.27 5.85 -13.02
C TYR A 87 -1.63 6.50 -12.72
N GLY A 88 -1.89 6.88 -11.46
CA GLY A 88 -3.07 7.65 -11.08
C GLY A 88 -4.37 6.85 -11.08
N LEU A 89 -4.30 5.52 -10.91
CA LEU A 89 -5.49 4.68 -10.78
C LEU A 89 -6.12 4.87 -9.39
N PHE A 90 -5.30 5.11 -8.37
CA PHE A 90 -5.78 5.45 -7.03
C PHE A 90 -6.53 6.80 -6.99
N ASP A 91 -6.13 7.78 -7.80
CA ASP A 91 -6.85 9.06 -7.94
C ASP A 91 -8.25 8.90 -8.54
N GLN A 92 -8.51 7.77 -9.21
CA GLN A 92 -9.76 7.48 -9.89
C GLN A 92 -10.73 6.66 -9.04
N MET A 93 -10.36 6.34 -7.79
CA MET A 93 -11.23 5.58 -6.89
C MET A 93 -12.53 6.35 -6.64
N PRO A 94 -13.68 5.64 -6.53
CA PRO A 94 -14.93 6.29 -6.18
C PRO A 94 -14.83 6.89 -4.77
N ALA A 95 -15.60 7.95 -4.51
CA ALA A 95 -15.53 8.74 -3.26
C ALA A 95 -15.50 7.93 -1.95
N PRO A 96 -16.22 6.79 -1.79
CA PRO A 96 -16.16 5.98 -0.56
C PRO A 96 -14.81 5.28 -0.32
N ILE A 97 -13.92 5.23 -1.31
CA ILE A 97 -12.66 4.49 -1.26
C ILE A 97 -11.50 5.46 -1.31
N TYR A 98 -10.76 5.52 -0.21
CA TYR A 98 -9.53 6.30 -0.11
C TYR A 98 -8.33 5.35 0.10
N PRO A 99 -7.42 5.23 -0.88
CA PRO A 99 -6.26 4.33 -0.77
C PRO A 99 -5.21 4.76 0.26
N GLY A 100 -5.21 6.04 0.66
CA GLY A 100 -4.30 6.59 1.67
C GLY A 100 -2.83 6.62 1.28
N VAL A 101 -2.46 6.36 0.02
CA VAL A 101 -1.07 6.42 -0.45
C VAL A 101 -0.69 7.86 -0.79
N ILE A 102 0.32 8.39 -0.11
CA ILE A 102 0.79 9.78 -0.23
C ILE A 102 1.94 9.86 -1.23
N ALA A 103 2.92 8.97 -1.08
CA ALA A 103 4.14 8.96 -1.87
C ALA A 103 4.73 7.55 -1.94
N CYS A 104 5.46 7.29 -3.01
CA CYS A 104 6.21 6.04 -3.17
C CYS A 104 7.67 6.32 -3.54
N ALA A 105 8.55 5.40 -3.16
CA ALA A 105 9.96 5.40 -3.54
C ALA A 105 10.42 4.00 -3.96
N HIS A 106 11.51 3.93 -4.71
CA HIS A 106 12.17 2.68 -5.08
C HIS A 106 13.68 2.82 -4.93
N ASP A 107 14.27 1.98 -4.10
CA ASP A 107 15.70 1.93 -3.80
C ASP A 107 16.22 0.49 -3.84
N ASP A 108 17.50 0.29 -3.54
CA ASP A 108 18.16 -1.03 -3.63
C ASP A 108 17.55 -2.09 -2.70
N GLU A 109 16.83 -1.66 -1.65
CA GLU A 109 16.14 -2.56 -0.74
C GLU A 109 14.76 -2.98 -1.25
N GLY A 110 14.16 -2.21 -2.16
CA GLY A 110 12.86 -2.49 -2.76
C GLY A 110 11.96 -1.26 -2.80
N TRP A 111 10.66 -1.46 -2.55
CA TRP A 111 9.65 -0.42 -2.67
C TRP A 111 9.26 0.13 -1.31
N ALA A 112 9.14 1.46 -1.24
CA ALA A 112 8.59 2.20 -0.10
C ALA A 112 7.24 2.81 -0.48
N ILE A 113 6.24 2.62 0.38
CA ILE A 113 4.90 3.18 0.22
C ILE A 113 4.60 3.96 1.50
N LEU A 114 4.55 5.29 1.40
CA LEU A 114 4.15 6.18 2.48
C LEU A 114 2.64 6.36 2.45
N MET A 115 2.00 6.15 3.60
CA MET A 115 0.56 6.15 3.75
C MET A 115 0.11 7.02 4.92
N ASP A 116 -1.10 7.56 4.82
CA ASP A 116 -1.81 8.13 5.97
C ASP A 116 -1.97 7.09 7.08
N ASP A 117 -1.91 7.54 8.32
CA ASP A 117 -2.21 6.70 9.47
C ASP A 117 -3.70 6.72 9.84
N PHE A 118 -4.37 5.60 9.59
CA PHE A 118 -5.79 5.41 9.91
C PHE A 118 -6.05 4.67 11.23
N SER A 119 -5.02 4.42 12.04
CA SER A 119 -5.17 3.59 13.26
C SER A 119 -6.26 4.07 14.23
N SER A 120 -6.58 5.36 14.25
CA SER A 120 -7.67 5.93 15.06
C SER A 120 -9.08 5.62 14.57
N ILE A 121 -9.23 5.16 13.32
CA ILE A 121 -10.53 4.91 12.67
C ILE A 121 -10.67 3.46 12.16
N ILE A 122 -9.71 2.58 12.48
CA ILE A 122 -9.80 1.15 12.16
C ILE A 122 -10.98 0.56 12.94
N LEU A 123 -11.86 -0.14 12.23
CA LEU A 123 -12.96 -0.87 12.86
C LEU A 123 -12.41 -2.03 13.71
N PRO A 124 -12.99 -2.27 14.89
CA PRO A 124 -12.58 -3.40 15.73
C PRO A 124 -12.88 -4.73 15.03
N PHE A 125 -12.18 -5.79 15.46
CA PHE A 125 -12.41 -7.14 14.98
C PHE A 125 -13.69 -7.74 15.56
N THR A 126 -14.83 -7.19 15.16
CA THR A 126 -16.18 -7.60 15.55
C THR A 126 -17.06 -7.75 14.31
N PRO A 127 -18.12 -8.57 14.34
CA PRO A 127 -19.03 -8.69 13.22
C PRO A 127 -19.58 -7.33 12.76
N PHE A 128 -19.64 -7.13 11.45
CA PHE A 128 -20.21 -5.92 10.88
C PHE A 128 -21.73 -5.91 11.03
N THR A 129 -22.28 -4.71 11.27
CA THR A 129 -23.72 -4.46 11.15
C THR A 129 -24.18 -4.62 9.71
N GLN A 130 -25.49 -4.78 9.52
CA GLN A 130 -26.09 -4.82 8.18
C GLN A 130 -25.80 -3.54 7.38
N ALA A 131 -25.86 -2.37 8.02
CA ALA A 131 -25.57 -1.09 7.38
C ALA A 131 -24.10 -0.98 6.91
N GLN A 132 -23.15 -1.42 7.74
CA GLN A 132 -21.73 -1.46 7.35
C GLN A 132 -21.48 -2.44 6.19
N SER A 133 -22.16 -3.59 6.20
CA SER A 133 -22.06 -4.56 5.11
C SER A 133 -22.62 -4.00 3.81
N HIS A 134 -23.76 -3.30 3.86
CA HIS A 134 -24.36 -2.63 2.72
C HIS A 134 -23.43 -1.56 2.14
N PHE A 135 -22.93 -0.67 3.00
CA PHE A 135 -21.97 0.37 2.61
C PHE A 135 -20.72 -0.22 1.95
N PHE A 136 -20.15 -1.29 2.53
CA PHE A 136 -18.99 -1.96 1.95
C PHE A 136 -19.29 -2.51 0.55
N LEU A 137 -20.42 -3.20 0.37
CA LEU A 137 -20.82 -3.77 -0.91
C LEU A 137 -21.09 -2.68 -1.96
N GLU A 138 -21.72 -1.56 -1.58
CA GLU A 138 -21.91 -0.41 -2.46
C GLU A 138 -20.58 0.21 -2.89
N ALA A 139 -19.64 0.39 -1.97
CA ALA A 139 -18.31 0.90 -2.28
C ALA A 139 -17.55 -0.04 -3.24
N MET A 140 -17.62 -1.35 -3.01
CA MET A 140 -17.01 -2.34 -3.92
C MET A 140 -17.69 -2.34 -5.30
N ALA A 141 -19.02 -2.28 -5.36
CA ALA A 141 -19.74 -2.20 -6.63
C ALA A 141 -19.39 -0.92 -7.41
N ALA A 142 -19.24 0.21 -6.73
CA ALA A 142 -18.79 1.46 -7.33
C ALA A 142 -17.37 1.34 -7.90
N MET A 143 -16.45 0.70 -7.17
CA MET A 143 -15.09 0.44 -7.65
C MET A 143 -15.10 -0.45 -8.90
N HIS A 144 -15.87 -1.53 -8.87
CA HIS A 144 -16.01 -2.42 -10.02
C HIS A 144 -16.58 -1.68 -11.24
N THR A 145 -17.57 -0.81 -11.04
CA THR A 145 -18.17 0.00 -12.11
C THR A 145 -17.16 0.97 -12.70
N GLN A 146 -16.43 1.70 -11.84
CA GLN A 146 -15.40 2.67 -12.25
C GLN A 146 -14.32 2.05 -13.14
N PHE A 147 -13.95 0.81 -12.87
CA PHE A 147 -12.86 0.13 -13.57
C PHE A 147 -13.33 -0.95 -14.56
N TRP A 148 -14.64 -1.11 -14.77
CA TRP A 148 -15.21 -2.14 -15.64
C TRP A 148 -14.71 -1.98 -17.07
N GLN A 149 -14.10 -3.04 -17.61
CA GLN A 149 -13.52 -3.06 -18.96
C GLN A 149 -12.53 -1.93 -19.28
N ASN A 150 -11.97 -1.28 -18.26
CA ASN A 150 -11.05 -0.17 -18.44
C ASN A 150 -9.78 -0.65 -19.18
N PRO A 151 -9.47 -0.14 -20.38
CA PRO A 151 -8.34 -0.61 -21.16
C PRO A 151 -6.99 -0.31 -20.50
N ALA A 152 -6.91 0.71 -19.63
CA ALA A 152 -5.69 1.02 -18.89
C ALA A 152 -5.24 -0.16 -18.01
N LEU A 153 -6.17 -0.96 -17.50
CA LEU A 153 -5.87 -2.14 -16.68
C LEU A 153 -5.25 -3.30 -17.46
N LYS A 154 -5.21 -3.23 -18.80
CA LYS A 154 -4.54 -4.22 -19.64
C LYS A 154 -3.06 -3.91 -19.85
N ALA A 155 -2.58 -2.74 -19.41
CA ALA A 155 -1.20 -2.33 -19.61
C ALA A 155 -0.24 -3.21 -18.79
N PRO A 156 0.75 -3.90 -19.42
CA PRO A 156 1.72 -4.72 -18.69
C PRO A 156 2.53 -3.95 -17.65
N THR A 157 2.69 -2.64 -17.85
CA THR A 157 3.38 -1.71 -16.94
C THR A 157 2.73 -1.60 -15.57
N LEU A 158 1.49 -2.07 -15.40
CA LEU A 158 0.82 -2.09 -14.09
C LEU A 158 1.19 -3.33 -13.25
N GLY A 159 1.75 -4.39 -13.83
CA GLY A 159 2.13 -5.59 -13.08
C GLY A 159 0.95 -6.26 -12.34
N LEU A 160 -0.27 -6.16 -12.88
CA LEU A 160 -1.46 -6.73 -12.23
C LEU A 160 -1.38 -8.25 -12.18
N CYS A 161 -2.04 -8.83 -11.16
CA CYS A 161 -2.10 -10.27 -10.99
C CYS A 161 -2.69 -10.98 -12.22
N LYS A 162 -2.07 -12.10 -12.59
CA LYS A 162 -2.66 -13.07 -13.50
C LYS A 162 -3.58 -14.00 -12.71
N LEU A 163 -4.52 -14.63 -13.41
CA LEU A 163 -5.52 -15.51 -12.80
C LEU A 163 -4.88 -16.64 -11.95
N HIS A 164 -3.78 -17.21 -12.42
CA HIS A 164 -3.09 -18.28 -11.69
C HIS A 164 -2.44 -17.81 -10.38
N HIS A 165 -2.03 -16.53 -10.28
CA HIS A 165 -1.51 -15.98 -9.02
C HIS A 165 -2.57 -16.05 -7.91
N LEU A 166 -3.83 -15.73 -8.25
CA LEU A 166 -4.96 -15.74 -7.31
C LEU A 166 -5.32 -17.15 -6.86
N TYR A 167 -5.42 -18.10 -7.79
CA TYR A 167 -5.77 -19.48 -7.45
C TYR A 167 -4.67 -20.23 -6.70
N ALA A 168 -3.40 -19.88 -6.92
CA ALA A 168 -2.29 -20.56 -6.28
C ALA A 168 -1.87 -19.94 -4.93
N MET A 169 -2.41 -18.78 -4.53
CA MET A 169 -1.96 -18.02 -3.35
C MET A 169 -2.01 -18.83 -2.05
N PHE A 170 -3.08 -19.61 -1.87
CA PHE A 170 -3.25 -20.46 -0.70
C PHE A 170 -3.11 -21.95 -1.01
N ALA A 171 -2.50 -22.28 -2.16
CA ALA A 171 -2.25 -23.67 -2.51
C ALA A 171 -1.16 -24.26 -1.59
N PRO A 172 -1.26 -25.55 -1.21
CA PRO A 172 -0.25 -26.21 -0.37
C PRO A 172 1.17 -26.12 -0.92
N ARG A 173 1.33 -26.08 -2.25
CA ARG A 173 2.63 -25.91 -2.91
C ARG A 173 3.30 -24.59 -2.51
N THR A 174 2.55 -23.48 -2.53
CA THR A 174 3.04 -22.16 -2.18
C THR A 174 3.52 -22.12 -0.73
N ALA A 175 2.71 -22.65 0.19
CA ALA A 175 3.09 -22.74 1.60
C ALA A 175 4.39 -23.55 1.81
N ARG A 176 4.55 -24.68 1.10
CA ARG A 176 5.77 -25.49 1.18
C ARG A 176 7.00 -24.77 0.65
N THR A 177 6.88 -24.03 -0.44
CA THR A 177 7.98 -23.22 -1.00
C THR A 177 8.43 -22.17 0.01
N GLU A 178 7.50 -21.44 0.61
CA GLU A 178 7.81 -20.35 1.56
C GLU A 178 8.27 -20.85 2.93
N MET A 179 7.98 -22.11 3.30
CA MET A 179 8.56 -22.75 4.48
C MET A 179 9.98 -23.31 4.26
N ALA A 180 10.37 -23.52 3.00
CA ALA A 180 11.64 -24.17 2.64
C ALA A 180 12.77 -23.17 2.35
N GLY A 181 12.47 -21.88 2.20
CA GLY A 181 13.41 -20.77 2.06
C GLY A 181 13.45 -19.89 3.30
#